data_AF-M1I3J7-F1
#
_entry.id   AF-M1I3J7-F1
#
_cell.length_a   1.000
_cell.length_b   1.000
_cell.length_c   1.000
_cell.angle_alpha   90.00
_cell.angle_beta   90.00
_cell.angle_gamma   90.00
#
_symmetry.space_group_name_H-M   'P 1'
#
loop_
_entity.id
_entity.type
_entity.pdbx_description
1 polymer ?
#
loop_
_entity_poly.entity_id
_entity_poly.type
_entity_poly.pdbx_seq_one_letter_code
_entity_poly.pdbx_strand_id
1 'polypeptide(L)'
;MIRDNAPKHERTDFGLQEPKPTPLGEKCNYLCPFFRCNKKALSIQKKYIKGTPQKIGYCMWVGDVCITGECQYAYCEKRALLPGNKCAFAVSKKNGENEDMEKELRKNNDYDSKVKELLSKKLGRKDVDLF
;
A
#
# COMPACT_ATOMS: atom_id res chain seq x y z
N MET A 1 -20.85 -50.95 -28.85
CA MET A 1 -21.10 -49.90 -27.83
C MET A 1 -19.81 -49.14 -27.64
N ILE A 2 -19.64 -48.01 -28.33
CA ILE A 2 -18.44 -47.17 -28.27
C ILE A 2 -18.64 -46.23 -27.08
N ARG A 3 -17.72 -46.25 -26.11
CA ARG A 3 -17.72 -45.30 -24.97
C ARG A 3 -16.81 -44.14 -25.37
N ASP A 4 -17.42 -43.04 -25.82
CA ASP A 4 -16.70 -41.80 -26.08
C ASP A 4 -16.16 -41.23 -24.75
N ASN A 5 -14.83 -41.16 -24.63
CA ASN A 5 -14.15 -40.49 -23.53
C ASN A 5 -14.20 -38.97 -23.80
N ALA A 6 -15.06 -38.27 -23.07
CA ALA A 6 -15.11 -36.81 -23.14
C ALA A 6 -13.78 -36.19 -22.64
N PRO A 7 -13.24 -35.17 -23.33
CA PRO A 7 -12.03 -34.49 -22.89
C PRO A 7 -12.30 -33.74 -21.58
N LYS A 8 -11.46 -34.01 -20.57
CA LYS A 8 -11.49 -33.28 -19.30
C LYS A 8 -11.14 -31.84 -19.59
N HIS A 9 -12.14 -30.95 -19.55
CA HIS A 9 -11.91 -29.51 -19.58
C HIS A 9 -11.09 -29.13 -18.35
N GLU A 10 -9.81 -28.92 -18.57
CA GLU A 10 -8.86 -28.38 -17.60
C GLU A 10 -9.38 -27.00 -17.19
N ARG A 11 -9.87 -26.88 -15.96
CA ARG A 11 -10.31 -25.59 -15.41
C ARG A 11 -9.04 -24.77 -15.23
N THR A 12 -8.79 -23.83 -16.13
CA THR A 12 -7.76 -22.83 -15.92
C THR A 12 -8.14 -22.03 -14.68
N ASP A 13 -7.33 -22.16 -13.65
CA ASP A 13 -7.46 -21.44 -12.39
C ASP A 13 -7.24 -19.95 -12.69
N PHE A 14 -8.33 -19.21 -12.91
CA PHE A 14 -8.30 -17.77 -13.15
C PHE A 14 -7.95 -17.04 -11.84
N GLY A 15 -6.66 -17.14 -11.47
CA GLY A 15 -5.90 -16.27 -10.58
C GLY A 15 -6.63 -15.62 -9.42
N LEU A 16 -6.51 -16.21 -8.23
CA LEU A 16 -6.68 -15.54 -6.93
C LEU A 16 -5.58 -14.48 -6.70
N GLN A 17 -5.52 -13.45 -7.55
CA GLN A 17 -4.62 -12.33 -7.29
C GLN A 17 -5.18 -11.53 -6.12
N GLU A 18 -4.38 -11.39 -5.06
CA GLU A 18 -4.75 -10.56 -3.92
C GLU A 18 -5.03 -9.12 -4.37
N PRO A 19 -6.10 -8.49 -3.86
CA PRO A 19 -6.44 -7.13 -4.24
C PRO A 19 -5.29 -6.17 -3.87
N LYS A 20 -4.93 -5.26 -4.77
CA LYS A 20 -3.90 -4.24 -4.52
C LYS A 20 -4.53 -2.93 -4.04
N PRO A 21 -3.81 -2.10 -3.26
CA PRO A 21 -4.31 -0.79 -2.86
C PRO A 21 -4.41 0.12 -4.09
N THR A 22 -5.48 0.91 -4.18
CA THR A 22 -5.77 1.77 -5.34
C THR A 22 -5.93 3.22 -4.94
N PRO A 23 -4.88 3.91 -4.48
CA PRO A 23 -4.95 5.34 -4.12
C PRO A 23 -5.25 6.23 -5.34
N LEU A 24 -5.86 7.40 -5.10
CA LEU A 24 -6.02 8.45 -6.12
C LEU A 24 -4.97 9.53 -5.83
N GLY A 25 -3.88 9.52 -6.60
CA GLY A 25 -2.68 10.28 -6.24
C GLY A 25 -2.11 9.79 -4.90
N GLU A 26 -1.86 10.72 -3.97
CA GLU A 26 -1.41 10.39 -2.61
C GLU A 26 -2.55 10.06 -1.64
N LYS A 27 -3.81 10.23 -2.06
CA LYS A 27 -4.96 10.14 -1.16
C LYS A 27 -5.66 8.78 -1.21
N CYS A 28 -6.23 8.37 -0.09
CA CYS A 28 -7.20 7.27 -0.08
C CYS A 28 -8.50 7.70 -0.81
N ASN A 29 -9.28 6.70 -1.24
CA ASN A 29 -10.60 6.86 -1.82
C ASN A 29 -11.51 5.72 -1.33
N TYR A 30 -12.81 5.95 -1.34
CA TYR A 30 -13.82 5.00 -0.85
C TYR A 30 -14.00 3.76 -1.74
N LEU A 31 -13.41 3.73 -2.94
CA LEU A 31 -13.42 2.56 -3.83
C LEU A 31 -12.19 1.67 -3.63
N CYS A 32 -11.24 2.07 -2.78
CA CYS A 32 -10.10 1.24 -2.46
C CYS A 32 -10.55 -0.06 -1.79
N PRO A 33 -10.07 -1.25 -2.23
CA PRO A 33 -10.47 -2.55 -1.66
C PRO A 33 -10.26 -2.66 -0.15
N PHE A 34 -9.36 -1.85 0.42
CA PHE A 34 -9.02 -1.85 1.85
C PHE A 34 -9.63 -0.70 2.64
N PHE A 35 -10.36 0.22 2.00
CA PHE A 35 -11.00 1.33 2.70
C PHE A 35 -12.27 0.83 3.41
N ARG A 36 -12.41 1.17 4.68
CA ARG A 36 -13.53 0.75 5.54
C ARG A 36 -14.01 1.92 6.38
N CYS A 37 -15.27 1.83 6.80
CA CYS A 37 -15.85 2.71 7.81
C CYS A 37 -16.34 1.87 8.99
N ASN A 38 -16.28 2.45 10.19
CA ASN A 38 -16.89 1.85 11.38
C ASN A 38 -18.39 1.56 11.15
N LYS A 39 -18.91 0.54 11.84
CA LYS A 39 -20.31 0.10 11.73
C LYS A 39 -20.74 -0.25 10.29
N LYS A 40 -19.79 -0.57 9.40
CA LYS A 40 -20.05 -0.81 7.97
C LYS A 40 -20.85 0.34 7.32
N ALA A 41 -20.60 1.58 7.75
CA ALA A 41 -21.40 2.72 7.33
C ALA A 41 -21.24 3.08 5.83
N LEU A 42 -20.19 2.62 5.16
CA LEU A 42 -19.96 2.92 3.75
C LEU A 42 -20.82 2.03 2.84
N SER A 43 -21.64 2.66 2.01
CA SER A 43 -22.39 2.04 0.92
C SER A 43 -21.96 2.65 -0.41
N ILE A 44 -21.69 1.81 -1.42
CA ILE A 44 -21.39 2.27 -2.77
C ILE A 44 -22.67 2.27 -3.59
N GLN A 45 -23.16 3.46 -3.92
CA GLN A 45 -24.36 3.65 -4.74
C GLN A 45 -23.98 3.98 -6.18
N LYS A 46 -24.86 3.64 -7.13
CA LYS A 46 -24.78 4.10 -8.51
C LYS A 46 -25.72 5.29 -8.66
N LYS A 47 -25.21 6.45 -9.08
CA LYS A 47 -26.03 7.60 -9.48
C LYS A 47 -25.74 7.97 -10.93
N TYR A 48 -26.76 8.39 -11.66
CA TYR A 48 -26.60 8.86 -13.03
C TYR A 48 -26.43 10.37 -13.03
N ILE A 49 -25.27 10.85 -13.47
CA ILE A 49 -24.99 12.28 -13.62
C ILE A 49 -24.86 12.53 -15.12
N LYS A 50 -25.77 13.35 -15.68
CA LYS A 50 -25.82 13.63 -17.13
C LYS A 50 -25.89 12.35 -18.00
N GLY A 51 -26.61 11.34 -17.52
CA GLY A 51 -26.75 10.05 -18.22
C GLY A 51 -25.59 9.06 -18.01
N THR A 52 -24.48 9.46 -17.40
CA THR A 52 -23.36 8.56 -17.10
C THR A 52 -23.49 7.96 -15.69
N PRO A 53 -23.44 6.63 -15.53
CA PRO A 53 -23.45 6.01 -14.20
C PRO A 53 -22.11 6.26 -13.49
N GLN A 54 -22.20 6.84 -12.29
CA GLN A 54 -21.07 7.13 -11.42
C GLN A 54 -21.22 6.37 -10.10
N LYS A 55 -20.12 5.79 -9.60
CA LYS A 55 -20.07 5.16 -8.28
C LYS A 55 -19.79 6.22 -7.21
N ILE A 56 -20.71 6.38 -6.27
CA ILE A 56 -20.61 7.37 -5.20
C ILE A 56 -20.62 6.65 -3.86
N GLY A 57 -19.68 7.00 -2.99
CA GLY A 57 -19.69 6.54 -1.61
C GLY A 57 -20.73 7.31 -0.81
N TYR A 58 -21.56 6.60 -0.05
CA TYR A 58 -22.60 7.17 0.80
C TYR A 58 -22.48 6.59 2.21
N CYS A 59 -22.55 7.45 3.22
CA CYS A 59 -22.50 7.06 4.62
C CYS A 59 -23.92 6.78 5.12
N MET A 60 -24.26 5.52 5.33
CA MET A 60 -25.58 5.11 5.83
C MET A 60 -25.85 5.55 7.27
N TRP A 61 -24.80 5.83 8.05
CA TRP A 61 -24.97 6.27 9.44
C TRP A 61 -25.30 7.76 9.54
N VAL A 62 -24.66 8.59 8.72
CA VAL A 62 -24.89 10.05 8.70
C VAL A 62 -26.02 10.43 7.73
N GLY A 63 -26.22 9.64 6.67
CA GLY A 63 -27.16 9.96 5.60
C GLY A 63 -26.60 10.95 4.56
N ASP A 64 -25.28 11.01 4.37
CA ASP A 64 -24.64 11.95 3.43
C ASP A 64 -23.51 11.30 2.61
N VAL A 65 -23.01 12.02 1.60
CA VAL A 65 -21.90 11.62 0.73
C VAL A 65 -20.63 11.36 1.55
N CYS A 66 -19.92 10.29 1.21
CA CYS A 66 -18.70 9.90 1.88
C CYS A 66 -17.56 10.90 1.60
N ILE A 67 -17.04 11.52 2.66
CA ILE A 67 -15.85 12.40 2.62
C ILE A 67 -14.52 11.61 2.69
N THR A 68 -14.56 10.30 2.49
CA THR A 68 -13.38 9.42 2.48
C THR A 68 -12.58 9.50 3.79
N GLY A 69 -11.24 9.58 3.73
CA GLY A 69 -10.35 9.46 4.88
C GLY A 69 -10.17 10.74 5.68
N GLU A 70 -10.93 11.79 5.35
CA GLU A 70 -11.12 12.94 6.24
C GLU A 70 -12.13 12.61 7.36
N CYS A 71 -12.92 11.54 7.19
CA CYS A 71 -13.83 11.06 8.22
C CYS A 71 -13.07 10.39 9.37
N GLN A 72 -13.33 10.83 10.60
CA GLN A 72 -12.77 10.24 11.83
C GLN A 72 -13.10 8.75 12.04
N TYR A 73 -14.18 8.27 11.39
CA TYR A 73 -14.63 6.88 11.47
C TYR A 73 -14.14 6.01 10.32
N ALA A 74 -13.37 6.58 9.39
CA ALA A 74 -12.76 5.85 8.30
C ALA A 74 -11.42 5.25 8.73
N TYR A 75 -11.12 4.06 8.21
CA TYR A 75 -9.83 3.41 8.42
C TYR A 75 -9.45 2.57 7.21
N CYS A 76 -8.16 2.28 7.09
CA CYS A 76 -7.66 1.30 6.14
C CYS A 76 -7.48 -0.03 6.86
N GLU A 77 -8.02 -1.11 6.29
CA GLU A 77 -7.84 -2.47 6.80
C GLU A 77 -6.37 -2.88 6.87
N LYS A 78 -5.55 -2.37 5.94
CA LYS A 78 -4.08 -2.54 5.94
C LYS A 78 -3.33 -1.48 6.76
N ARG A 79 -4.03 -0.69 7.58
CA ARG A 79 -3.47 0.37 8.45
C ARG A 79 -2.64 1.43 7.71
N ALA A 80 -3.00 1.71 6.45
CA ALA A 80 -2.28 2.65 5.59
C ALA A 80 -2.95 4.04 5.43
N LEU A 81 -4.02 4.32 6.19
CA LEU A 81 -4.65 5.65 6.17
C LEU A 81 -3.95 6.56 7.18
N LEU A 82 -3.29 7.59 6.67
CA LEU A 82 -2.59 8.62 7.44
C LEU A 82 -3.48 9.86 7.62
N PRO A 83 -3.18 10.73 8.60
CA PRO A 83 -3.87 12.00 8.77
C PRO A 83 -3.94 12.83 7.47
N GLY A 84 -5.04 13.53 7.27
CA GLY A 84 -5.28 14.31 6.04
C GLY A 84 -5.61 13.45 4.81
N ASN A 85 -6.20 12.27 5.01
CA ASN A 85 -6.62 11.33 3.96
C ASN A 85 -5.46 10.81 3.08
N LYS A 86 -4.23 10.77 3.59
CA LYS A 86 -3.06 10.29 2.84
C LYS A 86 -2.95 8.76 2.91
N CYS A 87 -2.50 8.13 1.83
CA CYS A 87 -2.29 6.69 1.75
C CYS A 87 -0.79 6.38 1.90
N ALA A 88 -0.40 5.63 2.94
CA ALA A 88 0.99 5.26 3.17
C ALA A 88 1.60 4.52 1.97
N PHE A 89 0.87 3.62 1.32
CA PHE A 89 1.35 2.93 0.11
C PHE A 89 1.65 3.90 -1.06
N ALA A 90 0.86 4.98 -1.19
CA ALA A 90 1.06 5.97 -2.24
C ALA A 90 2.26 6.87 -1.93
N VAL A 91 2.34 7.35 -0.68
CA VAL A 91 3.44 8.20 -0.21
C VAL A 91 4.76 7.44 -0.28
N SER A 92 4.82 6.19 0.19
CA SER A 92 6.03 5.36 0.11
C SER A 92 6.43 5.07 -1.33
N LYS A 93 5.47 4.86 -2.26
CA LYS A 93 5.80 4.67 -3.67
C LYS A 93 6.42 5.92 -4.29
N LYS A 94 5.83 7.09 -4.04
CA LYS A 94 6.38 8.38 -4.50
C LYS A 94 7.75 8.67 -3.88
N ASN A 95 7.92 8.34 -2.59
CA ASN A 95 9.17 8.55 -1.89
C ASN A 95 10.22 7.49 -2.23
N GLY A 96 9.85 6.31 -2.73
CA GLY A 96 10.76 5.26 -3.18
C GLY A 96 11.17 5.39 -4.65
N GLU A 97 10.56 6.30 -5.40
CA GLU A 97 11.14 6.82 -6.66
C GLU A 97 12.25 7.85 -6.38
N ASN A 98 12.28 8.42 -5.16
CA ASN A 98 13.52 8.96 -4.59
C ASN A 98 14.26 7.80 -3.92
N GLU A 99 15.54 7.67 -4.22
CA GLU A 99 16.38 6.54 -3.83
C GLU A 99 16.58 6.47 -2.29
N ASP A 100 17.52 5.65 -1.84
CA ASP A 100 18.41 6.02 -0.74
C ASP A 100 18.29 5.36 0.64
N MET A 101 17.20 4.72 1.10
CA MET A 101 17.29 4.13 2.47
C MET A 101 18.31 2.98 2.56
N GLU A 102 18.21 1.98 1.67
CA GLU A 102 19.16 0.86 1.65
C GLU A 102 20.56 1.29 1.17
N LYS A 103 20.62 2.28 0.27
CA LYS A 103 21.87 2.83 -0.28
C LYS A 103 22.64 3.66 0.76
N GLU A 104 21.94 4.43 1.60
CA GLU A 104 22.54 5.19 2.71
C GLU A 104 22.99 4.28 3.85
N LEU A 105 22.22 3.23 4.18
CA LEU A 105 22.66 2.19 5.13
C LEU A 105 23.94 1.49 4.63
N ARG A 106 24.03 1.16 3.34
CA ARG A 106 25.24 0.58 2.73
C ARG A 106 26.43 1.56 2.76
N LYS A 107 26.23 2.83 2.39
CA LYS A 107 27.29 3.85 2.46
C LYS A 107 27.86 3.97 3.88
N ASN A 108 27.02 4.02 4.92
CA ASN A 108 27.51 4.14 6.29
C ASN A 108 28.42 2.97 6.71
N ASN A 109 28.09 1.74 6.32
CA ASN A 109 28.92 0.55 6.59
C ASN A 109 30.28 0.60 5.87
N ASP A 110 30.31 1.11 4.64
CA ASP A 110 31.54 1.25 3.85
C ASP A 110 32.48 2.33 4.44
N TYR A 111 31.92 3.42 4.97
CA TYR A 111 32.68 4.46 5.67
C TYR A 111 33.27 3.94 6.98
N ASP A 112 32.48 3.24 7.78
CA ASP A 112 32.94 2.66 9.05
C ASP A 112 34.06 1.63 8.82
N SER A 113 33.94 0.80 7.80
CA SER A 113 34.97 -0.18 7.41
C SER A 113 36.29 0.48 7.00
N LYS A 114 36.24 1.57 6.22
CA LYS A 114 37.45 2.33 5.82
C LYS A 114 38.10 3.04 7.00
N VAL A 115 37.30 3.61 7.91
CA VAL A 115 37.82 4.28 9.11
C VAL A 115 38.49 3.26 10.03
N LYS A 116 37.89 2.07 10.23
CA LYS A 116 38.50 0.96 10.96
C LYS A 116 39.81 0.48 10.34
N GLU A 117 39.90 0.43 9.01
CA GLU A 117 41.14 0.05 8.31
C GLU A 117 42.26 1.10 8.50
N LEU A 118 41.92 2.39 8.42
CA LEU A 118 42.88 3.48 8.64
C LEU A 118 43.35 3.55 10.10
N LEU A 119 42.44 3.37 11.06
CA LEU A 119 42.76 3.37 12.50
C LEU A 119 43.61 2.15 12.88
N SER A 120 43.29 0.96 12.38
CA SER A 120 44.08 -0.26 12.66
C SER A 120 45.50 -0.18 12.09
N LYS A 121 45.68 0.37 10.88
CA LYS A 121 47.01 0.60 10.30
C LYS A 121 47.83 1.64 11.05
N LYS A 122 47.19 2.68 11.60
CA LYS A 122 47.89 3.79 12.27
C LYS A 122 48.18 3.53 13.75
N LEU A 123 47.30 2.81 14.45
CA LEU A 123 47.39 2.58 15.90
C LEU A 123 47.89 1.17 16.27
N GLY A 124 47.97 0.24 15.31
CA GLY A 124 48.46 -1.12 15.53
C GLY A 124 47.58 -1.97 16.48
N ARG A 125 46.39 -1.47 16.85
CA ARG A 125 45.42 -2.18 17.70
C ARG A 125 44.24 -2.60 16.84
N LYS A 126 43.89 -3.89 16.91
CA LYS A 126 42.84 -4.51 16.08
C LYS A 126 41.42 -4.30 16.63
N ASP A 127 41.28 -3.77 17.84
CA ASP A 127 40.01 -3.73 18.56
C ASP A 127 39.65 -2.28 18.90
N VAL A 128 39.19 -1.52 17.90
CA VAL A 128 38.63 -0.18 18.11
C VAL A 128 37.13 -0.26 17.84
N ASP A 129 36.35 -0.42 18.90
CA ASP A 129 34.90 -0.29 18.85
C ASP A 129 34.54 1.20 18.76
N LEU A 130 34.06 1.61 17.58
CA LEU A 130 33.42 2.91 17.37
C LEU A 130 31.94 2.75 17.77
N PHE A 131 31.56 3.40 18.87
CA PHE A 131 30.19 3.46 19.40
C PHE A 131 29.23 4.17 18.44
#